data_AF-G3UXL9-F1
#
_entry.id   AF-G3UXL9-F1
#
_cell.length_a   1.000
_cell.length_b   1.000
_cell.length_c   1.000
_cell.angle_alpha   90.00
_cell.angle_beta   90.00
_cell.angle_gamma   90.00
#
_symmetry.space_group_name_H-M   'P 1'
#
loop_
_entity.id
_entity.type
_entity.pdbx_description
1 polymer ?
#
loop_
_entity_poly.entity_id
_entity_poly.type
_entity_poly.pdbx_seq_one_letter_code
_entity_poly.pdbx_strand_id
1 'polypeptide(L)'
;MKPALFSVLCEIKEKTGLSIRSSQEEEPVDPQLMRLDNMLLAEGVAGPEKGGGSAAAAAAAAASGGGVSPDNSIEHSDYRSKLAQIRHIYHSELEKYEQACNEFTTHVMNLLREQSRTRPVAPKEMERMVSIIHRKFSAIQMQLKQS
;
A
#
# COMPACT_ATOMS: atom_id res chain seq x y z
N MET A 1 16.53 36.91 16.82
CA MET A 1 17.39 36.99 15.63
C MET A 1 17.57 35.66 14.88
N LYS A 2 17.63 34.49 15.55
CA LYS A 2 17.66 33.17 14.89
C LYS A 2 16.51 32.86 13.88
N PRO A 3 15.25 33.31 14.07
CA PRO A 3 14.16 32.95 13.16
C PRO A 3 14.26 33.57 11.75
N ALA A 4 14.72 34.82 11.66
CA ALA A 4 14.89 35.51 10.38
C ALA A 4 16.02 34.90 9.56
N LEU A 5 17.15 34.58 10.21
CA LEU A 5 18.30 33.95 9.57
C LEU A 5 17.97 32.52 9.10
N PHE A 6 17.18 31.77 9.87
CA PHE A 6 16.66 30.45 9.46
C PHE A 6 15.79 30.55 8.19
N SER A 7 14.88 31.54 8.14
CA SER A 7 14.00 31.73 6.99
C SER A 7 14.79 32.09 5.73
N VAL A 8 15.78 32.98 5.85
CA VAL A 8 16.68 33.34 4.75
C VAL A 8 17.50 32.14 4.26
N LEU A 9 18.03 31.31 5.16
CA LEU A 9 18.77 30.11 4.77
C LEU A 9 17.86 29.06 4.09
N CYS A 10 16.62 28.89 4.57
CA CYS A 10 15.63 28.04 3.89
C CYS A 10 15.30 28.56 2.49
N GLU A 11 15.08 29.87 2.33
CA GLU A 11 14.82 30.49 1.02
C GLU A 11 16.00 30.36 0.06
N ILE A 12 17.24 30.59 0.53
CA ILE A 12 18.44 30.42 -0.29
C ILE A 12 18.54 28.96 -0.72
N LYS A 13 18.35 28.01 0.19
CA LYS A 13 18.38 26.58 -0.12
C LYS A 13 17.26 26.16 -1.09
N GLU A 14 16.07 26.72 -0.96
CA GLU A 14 14.96 26.46 -1.89
C GLU A 14 15.30 26.97 -3.30
N LYS A 15 15.89 28.17 -3.41
CA LYS A 15 16.28 28.79 -4.68
C LYS A 15 17.49 28.12 -5.35
N THR A 16 18.38 27.50 -4.60
CA THR A 16 19.64 26.91 -5.12
C THR A 16 19.64 25.39 -5.19
N GLY A 17 18.89 24.71 -4.31
CA GLY A 17 18.95 23.25 -4.12
C GLY A 17 17.87 22.45 -4.83
N LEU A 18 16.91 23.11 -5.50
CA LEU A 18 15.79 22.45 -6.19
C LEU A 18 16.00 22.28 -7.69
N SER A 19 17.22 21.94 -8.08
CA SER A 19 17.45 21.34 -9.40
C SER A 19 16.90 19.91 -9.41
N ILE A 20 15.61 19.81 -9.75
CA ILE A 20 15.10 18.97 -10.83
C ILE A 20 15.63 17.53 -10.83
N ARG A 21 15.04 16.69 -10.00
CA ARG A 21 14.56 15.40 -10.49
C ARG A 21 13.05 15.42 -10.40
N SER A 22 12.45 16.03 -11.40
CA SER A 22 11.09 15.71 -11.81
C SER A 22 11.04 14.22 -12.12
N SER A 23 10.82 13.38 -11.12
CA SER A 23 10.46 11.96 -11.31
C SER A 23 9.00 11.85 -11.77
N GLN A 24 8.59 12.74 -12.67
CA GLN A 24 7.29 12.74 -13.31
C GLN A 24 7.39 11.89 -14.58
N GLU A 25 7.79 10.63 -14.41
CA GLU A 25 7.26 9.56 -15.23
C GLU A 25 6.31 8.81 -14.31
N GLU A 26 5.05 9.20 -14.34
CA GLU A 26 3.97 8.32 -13.93
C GLU A 26 3.86 7.28 -15.05
N GLU A 27 4.67 6.23 -14.91
CA GLU A 27 4.67 5.10 -15.83
C GLU A 27 3.25 4.51 -15.84
N PRO A 28 2.65 4.28 -17.03
CA PRO A 28 1.30 3.76 -17.12
C PRO A 28 1.18 2.44 -16.34
N VAL A 29 0.11 2.31 -15.55
CA VAL A 29 -0.17 1.09 -14.79
C VAL A 29 -0.22 -0.11 -15.75
N ASP A 30 0.61 -1.11 -15.49
CA ASP A 30 0.74 -2.30 -16.33
C ASP A 30 -0.61 -3.04 -16.51
N PRO A 31 -1.05 -3.29 -17.76
CA PRO A 31 -2.26 -4.06 -18.05
C PRO A 31 -2.31 -5.44 -17.37
N GLN A 32 -1.16 -6.10 -17.17
CA GLN A 32 -1.13 -7.40 -16.49
C GLN A 32 -1.45 -7.27 -15.00
N LEU A 33 -0.98 -6.20 -14.36
CA LEU A 33 -1.31 -5.87 -12.98
C LEU A 33 -2.80 -5.56 -12.82
N MET A 34 -3.37 -4.79 -13.73
CA MET A 34 -4.81 -4.49 -13.71
C MET A 34 -5.66 -5.76 -13.84
N ARG A 35 -5.22 -6.72 -14.67
CA ARG A 35 -5.88 -8.02 -14.79
C ARG A 35 -5.78 -8.84 -13.52
N LEU A 36 -4.62 -8.82 -12.85
CA LEU A 36 -4.43 -9.49 -11.58
C LEU A 36 -5.33 -8.89 -10.49
N ASP A 37 -5.39 -7.56 -10.38
CA ASP A 37 -6.28 -6.89 -9.41
C ASP A 37 -7.75 -7.26 -9.63
N ASN A 38 -8.21 -7.30 -10.88
CA ASN A 38 -9.55 -7.75 -11.23
C ASN A 38 -9.79 -9.23 -10.86
N MET A 39 -8.78 -10.09 -11.02
CA MET A 39 -8.86 -11.49 -10.61
C MET A 39 -8.97 -11.62 -9.09
N LEU A 40 -8.14 -10.90 -8.34
CA LEU A 40 -8.19 -10.89 -6.87
C LEU A 40 -9.52 -10.33 -6.35
N LEU A 41 -10.08 -9.31 -7.01
CA LEU A 41 -11.41 -8.78 -6.69
C LEU A 41 -12.52 -9.81 -6.95
N ALA A 42 -12.49 -10.48 -8.11
CA ALA A 42 -13.49 -11.49 -8.47
C ALA A 42 -13.48 -12.68 -7.51
N GLU A 43 -12.30 -13.09 -7.04
CA GLU A 43 -12.10 -14.17 -6.07
C GLU A 43 -12.35 -13.72 -4.61
N GLY A 44 -12.66 -12.44 -4.39
CA GLY A 44 -12.86 -11.86 -3.06
C GLY A 44 -11.60 -11.87 -2.19
N VAL A 45 -10.43 -11.85 -2.81
CA VAL A 45 -9.11 -11.78 -2.16
C VAL A 45 -8.67 -10.33 -1.91
N ALA A 46 -8.99 -9.42 -2.83
CA ALA A 46 -8.77 -7.98 -2.67
C ALA A 46 -10.11 -7.23 -2.64
N GLY A 47 -10.26 -6.20 -1.80
CA GLY A 47 -11.47 -5.38 -1.71
C GLY A 47 -11.61 -4.63 -0.38
N PRO A 48 -12.42 -3.56 -0.30
CA PRO A 48 -12.64 -2.81 0.93
C PRO A 48 -13.53 -3.63 1.87
N GLU A 49 -12.94 -4.61 2.54
CA GLU A 49 -13.55 -5.31 3.67
C GLU A 49 -13.53 -4.37 4.88
N LYS A 50 -14.35 -3.31 4.83
CA LYS A 50 -14.58 -2.43 5.97
C LYS A 50 -15.47 -3.17 6.97
N GLY A 51 -14.87 -4.07 7.74
CA GLY A 51 -15.44 -4.71 8.93
C GLY A 51 -16.48 -5.80 8.65
N GLY A 52 -16.10 -7.07 8.86
CA GLY A 52 -17.08 -8.16 9.05
C GLY A 52 -17.23 -9.19 7.93
N GLY A 53 -16.20 -9.42 7.12
CA GLY A 53 -16.18 -10.39 6.01
C GLY A 53 -16.56 -11.83 6.35
N SER A 54 -16.60 -12.20 7.63
CA SER A 54 -17.06 -13.52 8.09
C SER A 54 -18.56 -13.76 7.87
N ALA A 55 -19.38 -12.70 7.78
CA ALA A 55 -20.84 -12.82 7.66
C ALA A 55 -21.34 -12.80 6.20
N ALA A 56 -20.71 -12.01 5.32
CA ALA A 56 -21.14 -11.89 3.92
C ALA A 56 -20.75 -13.12 3.08
N ALA A 57 -19.56 -13.69 3.31
CA ALA A 57 -19.13 -14.94 2.67
C ALA A 57 -20.01 -16.13 3.08
N ALA A 58 -20.49 -16.16 4.33
CA ALA A 58 -21.42 -17.18 4.82
C ALA A 58 -22.82 -17.05 4.18
N ALA A 59 -23.29 -15.82 3.94
CA ALA A 59 -24.57 -15.57 3.30
C ALA A 59 -24.59 -16.00 1.81
N ALA A 60 -23.49 -15.79 1.09
CA ALA A 60 -23.35 -16.25 -0.30
C ALA A 60 -23.28 -17.79 -0.40
N ALA A 61 -22.66 -18.45 0.58
CA ALA A 61 -22.58 -19.91 0.65
C ALA A 61 -23.95 -20.59 0.93
N ALA A 62 -24.85 -19.91 1.65
CA ALA A 62 -26.19 -20.41 1.93
C ALA A 62 -27.13 -20.35 0.72
N ALA A 63 -26.90 -19.41 -0.22
CA ALA A 63 -27.75 -19.22 -1.39
C ALA A 63 -27.48 -20.20 -2.54
N SER A 64 -26.31 -20.88 -2.57
CA SER A 64 -25.93 -21.80 -3.65
C SER A 64 -26.23 -23.27 -3.36
N GLY A 65 -27.06 -23.59 -2.36
CA GLY A 65 -27.39 -24.95 -1.91
C GLY A 65 -28.28 -25.77 -2.87
N GLY A 66 -28.27 -25.47 -4.17
CA GLY A 66 -29.04 -26.21 -5.18
C GLY A 66 -28.25 -27.37 -5.77
N GLY A 67 -28.40 -28.56 -5.17
CA GLY A 67 -28.21 -29.88 -5.77
C GLY A 67 -26.92 -30.14 -6.55
N VAL A 68 -25.87 -30.62 -5.88
CA VAL A 68 -24.65 -31.09 -6.55
C VAL A 68 -24.24 -32.44 -5.96
N SER A 69 -23.94 -33.40 -6.85
CA SER A 69 -23.52 -34.78 -6.56
C SER A 69 -22.43 -34.87 -5.47
N PRO A 70 -22.42 -35.94 -4.64
CA PRO A 70 -21.55 -36.04 -3.47
C PRO A 70 -20.04 -36.04 -3.79
N ASP A 71 -19.66 -36.41 -5.01
CA ASP A 71 -18.28 -36.40 -5.50
C ASP A 71 -17.76 -34.96 -5.75
N ASN A 72 -18.58 -34.12 -6.38
CA ASN A 72 -18.29 -32.69 -6.57
C ASN A 72 -18.30 -31.89 -5.25
N SER A 73 -19.04 -32.34 -4.23
CA SER A 73 -19.18 -31.59 -2.97
C SER A 73 -17.88 -31.53 -2.15
N ILE A 74 -17.02 -32.54 -2.27
CA ILE A 74 -15.73 -32.59 -1.58
C ILE A 74 -14.71 -31.67 -2.29
N GLU A 75 -14.67 -31.68 -3.62
CA GLU A 75 -13.80 -30.80 -4.41
C GLU A 75 -14.15 -29.32 -4.21
N HIS A 76 -15.43 -29.00 -4.10
CA HIS A 76 -15.88 -27.64 -3.77
C HIS A 76 -15.50 -27.23 -2.34
N SER A 77 -15.43 -28.18 -1.39
CA SER A 77 -14.97 -27.92 -0.02
C SER A 77 -13.48 -27.58 0.01
N ASP A 78 -12.64 -28.37 -0.67
CA ASP A 78 -11.19 -28.15 -0.70
C ASP A 78 -10.81 -26.87 -1.45
N TYR A 79 -11.49 -26.57 -2.56
CA TYR A 79 -11.31 -25.32 -3.28
C TYR A 79 -11.68 -24.10 -2.41
N ARG A 80 -12.84 -24.15 -1.72
CA ARG A 80 -13.24 -23.07 -0.80
C ARG A 80 -12.27 -22.92 0.37
N SER A 81 -11.76 -24.01 0.91
CA SER A 81 -10.76 -24.00 2.00
C SER A 81 -9.45 -23.36 1.54
N LYS A 82 -8.94 -23.75 0.36
CA LYS A 82 -7.75 -23.14 -0.25
C LYS A 82 -7.96 -21.66 -0.53
N LEU A 83 -9.11 -21.27 -1.04
CA LEU A 83 -9.44 -19.87 -1.28
C LEU A 83 -9.48 -19.06 0.02
N ALA A 84 -10.08 -19.61 1.08
CA ALA A 84 -10.06 -18.99 2.41
C ALA A 84 -8.63 -18.84 2.97
N GLN A 85 -7.77 -19.83 2.78
CA GLN A 85 -6.36 -19.76 3.16
C GLN A 85 -5.61 -18.68 2.38
N ILE A 86 -5.82 -18.59 1.06
CA ILE A 86 -5.22 -17.55 0.20
C ILE A 86 -5.64 -16.15 0.67
N ARG A 87 -6.94 -15.94 0.96
CA ARG A 87 -7.44 -14.67 1.51
C ARG A 87 -6.77 -14.33 2.84
N HIS A 88 -6.68 -15.31 3.74
CA HIS A 88 -6.08 -15.11 5.05
C HIS A 88 -4.61 -14.69 4.94
N ILE A 89 -3.83 -15.39 4.12
CA ILE A 89 -2.41 -15.08 3.89
C ILE A 89 -2.28 -13.70 3.25
N TYR A 90 -3.06 -13.41 2.20
CA TYR A 90 -3.03 -12.11 1.52
C TYR A 90 -3.27 -10.95 2.49
N HIS A 91 -4.31 -11.02 3.31
CA HIS A 91 -4.61 -9.97 4.28
C HIS A 91 -3.55 -9.88 5.39
N SER A 92 -3.04 -11.01 5.88
CA SER A 92 -1.98 -11.04 6.89
C SER A 92 -0.70 -10.38 6.38
N GLU A 93 -0.30 -10.70 5.16
CA GLU A 93 0.90 -10.12 4.54
C GLU A 93 0.69 -8.64 4.18
N LEU A 94 -0.51 -8.27 3.71
CA LEU A 94 -0.86 -6.87 3.43
C LEU A 94 -0.81 -6.02 4.71
N GLU A 95 -1.33 -6.51 5.83
CA GLU A 95 -1.29 -5.80 7.11
C GLU A 95 0.15 -5.60 7.60
N LYS A 96 0.99 -6.64 7.53
CA LYS A 96 2.42 -6.53 7.87
C LYS A 96 3.14 -5.51 6.99
N TYR A 97 2.82 -5.51 5.69
CA TYR A 97 3.39 -4.56 4.74
C TYR A 97 2.97 -3.12 5.06
N GLU A 98 1.69 -2.87 5.32
CA GLU A 98 1.17 -1.56 5.71
C GLU A 98 1.78 -1.09 7.04
N GLN A 99 1.91 -1.99 8.02
CA GLN A 99 2.57 -1.69 9.29
C GLN A 99 4.03 -1.28 9.07
N ALA A 100 4.79 -2.04 8.30
CA ALA A 100 6.19 -1.72 7.99
C ALA A 100 6.32 -0.36 7.27
N CYS A 101 5.39 -0.04 6.36
CA CYS A 101 5.35 1.25 5.67
C CYS A 101 5.10 2.42 6.64
N ASN A 102 4.19 2.24 7.60
CA ASN A 102 3.86 3.23 8.62
C ASN A 102 5.03 3.46 9.60
N GLU A 103 5.68 2.38 10.04
CA GLU A 103 6.86 2.44 10.90
C GLU A 103 8.01 3.16 10.20
N PHE A 104 8.29 2.81 8.94
CA PHE A 104 9.32 3.46 8.14
C PHE A 104 9.04 4.95 7.92
N THR A 105 7.80 5.30 7.55
CA THR A 105 7.40 6.70 7.36
C THR A 105 7.57 7.51 8.65
N THR A 106 7.16 6.93 9.79
CA THR A 106 7.33 7.54 11.11
C THR A 106 8.80 7.76 11.44
N HIS A 107 9.65 6.76 11.19
CA HIS A 107 11.08 6.86 11.40
C HIS A 107 11.70 7.98 10.57
N VAL A 108 11.39 8.05 9.27
CA VAL A 108 11.88 9.11 8.38
C VAL A 108 11.40 10.49 8.84
N MET A 109 10.13 10.62 9.23
CA MET A 109 9.60 11.88 9.74
C MET A 109 10.34 12.35 11.00
N ASN A 110 10.63 11.43 11.93
CA ASN A 110 11.41 11.76 13.12
C ASN A 110 12.84 12.19 12.78
N LEU A 111 13.49 11.48 11.86
CA LEU A 111 14.83 11.82 11.39
C LEU A 111 14.87 13.21 10.75
N LEU A 112 13.90 13.54 9.90
CA LEU A 112 13.80 14.84 9.25
C LEU A 112 13.56 15.97 10.27
N ARG A 113 12.74 15.73 11.30
CA ARG A 113 12.55 16.68 12.42
C ARG A 113 13.79 16.86 13.27
N GLU A 114 14.58 15.81 13.47
CA GLU A 114 15.85 15.93 14.19
C GLU A 114 16.88 16.72 13.37
N GLN A 115 16.98 16.43 12.07
CA GLN A 115 17.82 17.18 11.15
C GLN A 115 17.43 18.66 11.06
N SER A 116 16.13 18.99 11.12
CA SER A 116 15.68 20.39 11.09
C SER A 116 16.12 21.20 12.31
N ARG A 117 16.59 20.55 13.39
CA ARG A 117 17.15 21.21 14.58
C ARG A 117 18.61 21.59 14.42
N THR A 118 19.36 20.88 13.58
CA THR A 118 20.81 21.07 13.38
C THR A 118 21.14 21.74 12.05
N ARG A 119 20.22 21.74 11.08
CA ARG A 119 20.34 22.45 9.81
C ARG A 119 18.98 22.92 9.29
N PRO A 120 18.94 23.96 8.43
CA PRO A 120 17.71 24.37 7.77
C PRO A 120 17.15 23.27 6.86
N VAL A 121 15.97 22.76 7.19
CA VAL A 121 15.19 21.82 6.38
C VAL A 121 13.85 22.49 6.10
N ALA A 122 13.51 22.66 4.83
CA ALA A 122 12.25 23.30 4.44
C ALA A 122 11.09 22.30 4.61
N PRO A 123 9.89 22.72 5.06
CA PRO A 123 8.73 21.82 5.15
C PRO A 123 8.43 21.09 3.83
N LYS A 124 8.51 21.79 2.70
CA LYS A 124 8.33 21.22 1.34
C LYS A 124 9.34 20.14 0.98
N GLU A 125 10.52 20.11 1.61
CA GLU A 125 11.54 19.09 1.41
C GLU A 125 11.15 17.81 2.15
N MET A 126 10.60 17.94 3.36
CA MET A 126 10.10 16.81 4.13
C MET A 126 8.92 16.13 3.41
N GLU A 127 7.98 16.93 2.92
CA GLU A 127 6.84 16.44 2.12
C GLU A 127 7.28 15.67 0.87
N ARG A 128 8.29 16.18 0.16
CA ARG A 128 8.84 15.50 -1.03
C ARG A 128 9.53 14.18 -0.70
N MET A 129 10.30 14.12 0.38
CA MET A 129 10.92 12.85 0.82
C MET A 129 9.86 11.79 1.10
N VAL A 130 8.79 12.17 1.81
CA VAL A 130 7.68 11.28 2.14
C VAL A 130 6.94 10.83 0.88
N SER A 131 6.68 11.75 -0.05
CA SER A 131 6.06 11.42 -1.35
C SER A 131 6.90 10.41 -2.17
N ILE A 132 8.22 10.57 -2.21
CA ILE A 132 9.13 9.63 -2.88
C ILE A 132 9.08 8.23 -2.23
N ILE A 133 9.00 8.20 -0.90
CA ILE A 133 8.87 6.95 -0.15
C ILE A 133 7.56 6.25 -0.48
N HIS A 134 6.42 6.96 -0.45
CA HIS A 134 5.14 6.38 -0.83
C HIS A 134 5.13 5.85 -2.27
N ARG A 135 5.76 6.55 -3.21
CA ARG A 135 5.89 6.05 -4.60
C ARG A 135 6.68 4.74 -4.66
N LYS A 136 7.76 4.63 -3.88
CA LYS A 136 8.54 3.39 -3.76
C LYS A 136 7.74 2.27 -3.10
N PHE A 137 6.94 2.58 -2.10
CA PHE A 137 6.02 1.62 -1.49
C PHE A 137 5.03 1.09 -2.52
N SER A 138 4.31 1.96 -3.23
CA SER A 138 3.39 1.52 -4.28
C SER A 138 4.06 0.60 -5.31
N ALA A 139 5.28 0.92 -5.75
CA ALA A 139 6.02 0.05 -6.67
C ALA A 139 6.36 -1.34 -6.07
N ILE A 140 6.78 -1.39 -4.81
CA ILE A 140 7.05 -2.66 -4.10
C ILE A 140 5.76 -3.47 -3.94
N GLN A 141 4.66 -2.81 -3.56
CA GLN A 141 3.36 -3.45 -3.42
C GLN A 141 2.88 -4.05 -4.75
N MET A 142 3.13 -3.37 -5.87
CA MET A 142 2.88 -3.91 -7.21
C MET A 142 3.72 -5.17 -7.48
N GLN A 143 5.01 -5.15 -7.17
CA GLN A 143 5.90 -6.31 -7.37
C GLN A 143 5.47 -7.52 -6.51
N LEU A 144 5.05 -7.27 -5.26
CA LEU A 144 4.58 -8.31 -4.36
C LEU A 144 3.29 -8.95 -4.84
N LYS A 145 2.36 -8.17 -5.43
CA LYS A 145 1.16 -8.73 -6.04
C LYS A 145 1.48 -9.68 -7.19
N GLN A 146 2.51 -9.37 -7.98
CA GLN A 146 2.91 -10.16 -9.16
C GLN A 146 3.75 -11.41 -8.84
N SER A 147 4.28 -11.55 -7.62
CA SER A 147 5.17 -12.65 -7.21
C SER A 147 4.39 -13.84 -6.67
#